data_AF-A0A7S2EI06-F1
#
_entry.id   AF-A0A7S2EI06-F1
#
_cell.length_a   1.000
_cell.length_b   1.000
_cell.length_c   1.000
_cell.angle_alpha   90.00
_cell.angle_beta   90.00
_cell.angle_gamma   90.00
#
_symmetry.space_group_name_H-M   'P 1'
#
loop_
_entity.id
_entity.type
_entity.pdbx_description
1 polymer ?
#
loop_
_entity_poly.entity_id
_entity_poly.type
_entity_poly.pdbx_seq_one_letter_code
_entity_poly.pdbx_strand_id
1 'polypeptide(L)'
;MPVGGNISMKRAKQKKRKKKEKGTPKRPLSAYNIFFQEERKKILEDIPENEDINNESDEGKKEGKGSENKNEDKNGPNGTKSKSSGKKKPHGKISFEHLAKIIGTRWKALDPERLAYFKASADKDSE
;
A
#
# COMPACT_ATOMS: atom_id res chain seq x y z
N MET A 1 -43.29 25.62 -21.69
CA MET A 1 -42.56 25.63 -20.42
C MET A 1 -41.19 24.98 -20.65
N PRO A 2 -40.06 25.69 -20.56
CA PRO A 2 -38.75 25.05 -20.71
C PRO A 2 -38.40 24.27 -19.44
N VAL A 3 -38.20 22.96 -19.59
CA VAL A 3 -37.76 22.02 -18.54
C VAL A 3 -36.26 22.15 -18.29
N GLY A 4 -35.88 21.96 -17.02
CA GLY A 4 -34.61 22.36 -16.41
C GLY A 4 -33.35 21.91 -17.11
N GLY A 5 -32.38 22.83 -17.21
CA GLY A 5 -31.02 22.56 -17.66
C GLY A 5 -30.22 21.78 -16.62
N ASN A 6 -29.68 20.63 -17.01
CA ASN A 6 -28.73 19.86 -16.22
C ASN A 6 -27.38 20.58 -16.17
N ILE A 7 -27.02 21.11 -15.00
CA ILE A 7 -25.71 21.71 -14.73
C ILE A 7 -24.69 20.57 -14.59
N SER A 8 -24.02 20.24 -15.68
CA SER A 8 -22.89 19.30 -15.68
C SER A 8 -21.73 19.91 -14.90
N MET A 9 -21.58 19.53 -13.62
CA MET A 9 -20.40 19.86 -12.82
C MET A 9 -19.17 19.21 -13.46
N LYS A 10 -18.36 20.00 -14.17
CA LYS A 10 -17.09 19.54 -14.75
C LYS A 10 -16.14 19.12 -13.61
N ARG A 11 -15.78 17.82 -13.56
CA ARG A 11 -14.74 17.31 -12.64
C ARG A 11 -13.42 18.06 -12.87
N ALA A 12 -12.87 18.67 -11.82
CA ALA A 12 -11.57 19.32 -11.87
C ALA A 12 -10.48 18.30 -12.24
N LYS A 13 -9.69 18.59 -13.27
CA LYS A 13 -8.55 17.73 -13.67
C LYS A 13 -7.53 17.68 -12.52
N GLN A 14 -7.24 16.48 -12.03
CA GLN A 14 -6.26 16.27 -10.97
C GLN A 14 -4.86 16.73 -11.41
N LYS A 15 -4.21 17.59 -10.62
CA LYS A 15 -2.84 18.07 -10.90
C LYS A 15 -1.84 16.91 -10.77
N LYS A 16 -1.08 16.63 -11.83
CA LYS A 16 0.02 15.65 -11.79
C LYS A 16 1.16 16.17 -10.91
N ARG A 17 1.70 15.29 -10.05
CA ARG A 17 2.85 15.62 -9.20
C ARG A 17 4.09 15.86 -10.06
N LYS A 18 4.82 16.95 -9.82
CA LYS A 18 6.11 17.22 -10.47
C LYS A 18 7.12 16.14 -10.08
N LYS A 19 7.88 15.63 -11.06
CA LYS A 19 8.98 14.70 -10.80
C LYS A 19 10.10 15.46 -10.11
N LYS A 20 10.62 14.91 -9.00
CA LYS A 20 11.76 15.51 -8.32
C LYS A 20 13.02 15.36 -9.17
N GLU A 21 13.90 16.35 -9.10
CA GLU A 21 15.21 16.33 -9.75
C GLU A 21 16.12 15.27 -9.12
N LYS A 22 17.03 14.73 -9.94
CA LYS A 22 17.96 13.66 -9.58
C LYS A 22 19.10 14.29 -8.77
N GLY A 23 18.94 14.30 -7.44
CA GLY A 23 19.85 14.99 -6.51
C GLY A 23 19.16 15.43 -5.21
N THR A 24 17.82 15.46 -5.20
CA THR A 24 17.07 15.69 -3.95
C THR A 24 17.26 14.50 -2.99
N PRO A 25 17.51 14.76 -1.68
CA PRO A 25 17.74 13.70 -0.72
C PRO A 25 16.53 12.76 -0.64
N LYS A 26 16.81 11.47 -0.46
CA LYS A 26 15.76 10.49 -0.23
C LYS A 26 15.11 10.79 1.11
N ARG A 27 13.79 10.58 1.20
CA ARG A 27 13.11 10.69 2.49
C ARG A 27 13.55 9.54 3.39
N PRO A 28 13.75 9.79 4.68
CA PRO A 28 14.03 8.71 5.62
C PRO A 28 12.81 7.82 5.79
N LEU A 29 13.06 6.60 6.26
CA LEU A 29 12.05 5.60 6.52
C LEU A 29 11.36 5.88 7.85
N SER A 30 10.03 5.84 7.84
CA SER A 30 9.24 5.85 9.08
C SER A 30 9.38 4.52 9.83
N ALA A 31 9.19 4.54 11.15
CA ALA A 31 9.18 3.36 12.02
C ALA A 31 8.32 2.22 11.46
N TYR A 32 7.13 2.56 10.94
CA TYR A 32 6.24 1.58 10.33
C TYR A 32 6.84 0.92 9.07
N ASN A 33 7.56 1.68 8.24
CA ASN A 33 8.17 1.14 7.03
C ASN A 33 9.32 0.17 7.35
N ILE A 34 10.05 0.41 8.43
CA ILE A 34 11.10 -0.48 8.92
C ILE A 34 10.46 -1.79 9.40
N PHE A 35 9.47 -1.69 10.29
CA PHE A 35 8.70 -2.83 10.77
C PHE A 35 8.08 -3.65 9.62
N PHE A 36 7.47 -2.97 8.63
CA PHE A 36 6.84 -3.62 7.49
C PHE A 36 7.84 -4.43 6.67
N GLN A 37 9.07 -3.94 6.51
CA GLN A 37 10.11 -4.67 5.77
C GLN A 37 10.53 -5.96 6.50
N GLU A 38 10.67 -5.91 7.83
CA GLU A 38 11.02 -7.07 8.64
C GLU A 38 9.91 -8.12 8.66
N GLU A 39 8.68 -7.70 9.00
CA GLU A 39 7.54 -8.62 9.04
C GLU A 39 7.23 -9.20 7.66
N ARG A 40 7.40 -8.41 6.59
CA ARG A 40 7.27 -8.92 5.23
C ARG A 40 8.28 -10.01 4.93
N LYS A 41 9.55 -9.87 5.35
CA LYS A 41 10.56 -10.91 5.15
C LYS A 41 10.19 -12.16 5.93
N LYS A 42 9.79 -12.00 7.21
CA LYS A 42 9.39 -13.09 8.09
C LYS A 42 8.22 -13.91 7.54
N ILE A 43 7.11 -13.25 7.19
CA ILE A 43 5.92 -13.91 6.63
C ILE A 43 6.29 -14.67 5.34
N LEU A 44 7.28 -14.20 4.61
CA LEU A 44 7.64 -14.74 3.31
C LEU A 44 8.62 -15.91 3.35
N GLU A 45 9.36 -15.99 4.45
CA GLU A 45 10.15 -17.15 4.86
C GLU A 45 9.23 -18.24 5.43
N ASP A 46 8.21 -17.84 6.20
CA ASP A 46 7.24 -18.75 6.83
C ASP A 46 6.32 -19.46 5.81
N ILE A 47 6.10 -18.90 4.61
CA ILE A 47 5.27 -19.51 3.56
C ILE A 47 6.13 -20.44 2.69
N PRO A 48 6.00 -21.78 2.82
CA PRO A 48 6.61 -22.72 1.89
C PRO A 48 6.02 -22.51 0.48
N GLU A 49 6.85 -22.71 -0.54
CA GLU A 49 6.62 -22.28 -1.93
C GLU A 49 5.35 -22.86 -2.62
N ASN A 50 4.63 -23.78 -1.96
CA ASN A 50 3.53 -24.55 -2.54
C ASN A 50 2.14 -24.29 -1.93
N GLU A 51 1.99 -23.37 -0.97
CA GLU A 51 0.70 -23.09 -0.31
C GLU A 51 0.13 -21.74 -0.77
N ASP A 52 -0.90 -21.78 -1.61
CA ASP A 52 -1.69 -20.60 -2.00
C ASP A 52 -2.64 -20.20 -0.86
N ILE A 53 -2.15 -19.43 0.11
CA ILE A 53 -2.91 -18.95 1.30
C ILE A 53 -4.03 -17.94 0.94
N ASN A 54 -4.38 -17.80 -0.35
CA ASN A 54 -5.45 -16.89 -0.77
C ASN A 54 -6.85 -17.34 -0.31
N ASN A 55 -7.00 -18.58 0.18
CA ASN A 55 -8.29 -19.16 0.57
C ASN A 55 -8.21 -19.89 1.92
N GLU A 56 -8.00 -19.20 3.04
CA GLU A 56 -8.50 -19.72 4.31
C GLU A 56 -8.90 -18.60 5.29
N SER A 57 -10.18 -18.73 5.69
CA SER A 57 -10.97 -18.14 6.77
C SER A 57 -10.25 -17.38 7.89
N ASP A 58 -10.87 -16.31 8.40
CA ASP A 58 -11.83 -16.51 9.49
C ASP A 58 -12.57 -15.21 9.88
N GLU A 59 -13.80 -15.43 10.31
CA GLU A 59 -14.82 -14.48 10.75
C GLU A 59 -14.41 -13.79 12.06
N GLY A 60 -14.76 -12.51 12.22
CA GLY A 60 -14.71 -11.88 13.55
C GLY A 60 -14.39 -10.40 13.54
N LYS A 61 -15.44 -9.59 13.39
CA LYS A 61 -15.61 -8.20 13.88
C LYS A 61 -14.34 -7.46 14.37
N LYS A 62 -14.05 -6.31 13.76
CA LYS A 62 -14.21 -4.99 14.43
C LYS A 62 -13.99 -3.80 13.49
N GLU A 63 -15.10 -3.10 13.29
CA GLU A 63 -15.26 -1.64 13.29
C GLU A 63 -14.00 -0.81 13.57
N GLY A 64 -13.71 0.13 12.66
CA GLY A 64 -12.70 1.16 12.90
C GLY A 64 -12.15 1.79 11.63
N LYS A 65 -12.95 2.67 11.02
CA LYS A 65 -12.61 3.74 10.06
C LYS A 65 -11.18 3.73 9.46
N GLY A 66 -11.11 3.52 8.15
CA GLY A 66 -9.94 3.93 7.38
C GLY A 66 -9.84 3.39 5.97
N SER A 67 -10.85 3.61 5.10
CA SER A 67 -10.66 3.68 3.64
C SER A 67 -11.97 4.00 2.93
N GLU A 68 -12.27 5.28 2.76
CA GLU A 68 -13.15 5.75 1.70
C GLU A 68 -12.32 6.49 0.67
N ASN A 69 -11.99 5.80 -0.42
CA ASN A 69 -12.20 6.25 -1.81
C ASN A 69 -11.50 5.27 -2.76
N LYS A 70 -12.25 4.26 -3.23
CA LYS A 70 -12.04 3.73 -4.57
C LYS A 70 -12.48 4.82 -5.54
N ASN A 71 -11.54 5.43 -6.25
CA ASN A 71 -11.81 5.91 -7.60
C ASN A 71 -10.84 5.19 -8.52
N GLU A 72 -11.30 4.03 -9.00
CA GLU A 72 -10.78 3.39 -10.20
C GLU A 72 -11.13 4.26 -11.40
N ASP A 73 -10.33 5.27 -11.71
CA ASP A 73 -10.35 5.88 -13.04
C ASP A 73 -9.44 5.06 -13.97
N LYS A 74 -9.90 3.85 -14.29
CA LYS A 74 -9.53 3.21 -15.56
C LYS A 74 -10.28 3.98 -16.64
N ASN A 75 -9.64 4.97 -17.26
CA ASN A 75 -9.78 5.33 -18.69
C ASN A 75 -8.97 6.61 -19.01
N GLY A 76 -7.82 6.41 -19.65
CA GLY A 76 -7.08 7.44 -20.40
C GLY A 76 -6.41 6.74 -21.59
N PRO A 77 -6.59 7.22 -22.83
CA PRO A 77 -6.56 6.38 -24.03
C PRO A 77 -5.14 6.06 -24.51
N ASN A 78 -5.00 4.83 -25.02
CA ASN A 78 -3.98 4.40 -25.97
C ASN A 78 -2.51 4.63 -25.57
N GLY A 79 -2.08 3.98 -24.49
CA GLY A 79 -0.69 3.54 -24.35
C GLY A 79 -0.64 2.07 -24.73
N THR A 80 -0.02 1.75 -25.86
CA THR A 80 0.28 0.39 -26.29
C THR A 80 0.75 -0.44 -25.10
N LYS A 81 0.21 -1.67 -24.97
CA LYS A 81 0.70 -2.68 -24.03
C LYS A 81 2.16 -2.98 -24.38
N SER A 82 3.08 -2.11 -23.96
CA SER A 82 4.50 -2.40 -23.98
C SER A 82 4.71 -3.49 -22.94
N LYS A 83 4.77 -4.73 -23.43
CA LYS A 83 5.50 -5.80 -22.76
C LYS A 83 6.93 -5.30 -22.61
N SER A 84 7.23 -4.59 -21.52
CA SER A 84 8.58 -4.11 -21.26
C SER A 84 8.98 -4.36 -19.81
N SER A 85 10.02 -5.18 -19.70
CA SER A 85 10.73 -5.64 -18.51
C SER A 85 9.90 -6.45 -17.52
N GLY A 86 10.23 -7.74 -17.39
CA GLY A 86 9.64 -8.63 -16.39
C GLY A 86 9.76 -8.03 -15.00
N LYS A 87 8.71 -7.35 -14.54
CA LYS A 87 8.54 -7.02 -13.13
C LYS A 87 8.47 -8.37 -12.45
N LYS A 88 9.55 -8.73 -11.75
CA LYS A 88 9.60 -9.90 -10.87
C LYS A 88 8.27 -9.89 -10.12
N LYS A 89 7.46 -10.94 -10.31
CA LYS A 89 6.17 -11.07 -9.63
C LYS A 89 6.47 -10.75 -8.16
N PRO A 90 5.79 -9.77 -7.53
CA PRO A 90 6.07 -9.45 -6.14
C PRO A 90 5.80 -10.71 -5.32
N HIS A 91 6.90 -11.40 -5.01
CA HIS A 91 7.04 -12.72 -4.40
C HIS A 91 6.16 -13.90 -4.83
N GLY A 92 5.06 -13.74 -5.56
CA GLY A 92 4.21 -14.83 -6.08
C GLY A 92 3.44 -15.62 -5.02
N LYS A 93 3.99 -15.73 -3.81
CA LYS A 93 3.50 -16.53 -2.67
C LYS A 93 2.31 -15.92 -1.92
N ILE A 94 2.18 -14.60 -1.91
CA ILE A 94 1.14 -13.90 -1.15
C ILE A 94 0.73 -12.60 -1.85
N SER A 95 -0.57 -12.31 -1.89
CA SER A 95 -1.06 -11.04 -2.40
C SER A 95 -0.63 -9.89 -1.48
N PHE A 96 -0.35 -8.71 -2.05
CA PHE A 96 0.00 -7.53 -1.25
C PHE A 96 -1.11 -7.16 -0.26
N GLU A 97 -2.37 -7.38 -0.63
CA GLU A 97 -3.52 -7.11 0.25
C GLU A 97 -3.51 -8.00 1.48
N HIS A 98 -3.29 -9.31 1.32
CA HIS A 98 -3.26 -10.25 2.44
C HIS A 98 -2.08 -9.96 3.37
N LEU A 99 -0.90 -9.70 2.78
CA LEU A 99 0.28 -9.27 3.54
C LEU A 99 0.01 -7.99 4.34
N ALA A 100 -0.60 -6.97 3.71
CA ALA A 100 -0.90 -5.71 4.37
C ALA A 100 -1.91 -5.86 5.52
N LYS A 101 -2.91 -6.75 5.38
CA LYS A 101 -3.85 -7.07 6.45
C LYS A 101 -3.14 -7.69 7.66
N ILE A 102 -2.30 -8.70 7.45
CA ILE A 102 -1.54 -9.37 8.52
C ILE A 102 -0.59 -8.40 9.23
N ILE A 103 0.18 -7.61 8.47
CA ILE A 103 1.13 -6.67 9.08
C ILE A 103 0.39 -5.55 9.82
N GLY A 104 -0.76 -5.12 9.31
CA GLY A 104 -1.60 -4.09 9.95
C GLY A 104 -2.16 -4.54 11.30
N THR A 105 -2.60 -5.80 11.43
CA THR A 105 -3.06 -6.34 12.72
C THR A 105 -1.89 -6.48 13.70
N ARG A 106 -0.74 -6.99 13.25
CA ARG A 106 0.48 -7.10 14.06
C ARG A 106 1.00 -5.74 14.55
N TRP A 107 0.93 -4.70 13.73
CA TRP A 107 1.33 -3.35 14.14
C TRP A 107 0.43 -2.79 15.25
N LYS A 108 -0.88 -3.03 15.17
CA LYS A 108 -1.83 -2.60 16.21
C LYS A 108 -1.69 -3.39 17.51
N ALA A 109 -1.29 -4.65 17.42
CA ALA A 109 -1.06 -5.54 18.55
C ALA A 109 0.38 -5.49 19.11
N LEU A 110 1.23 -4.62 18.57
CA LEU A 110 2.64 -4.54 18.96
C LEU A 110 2.79 -3.93 20.36
N ASP A 111 3.74 -4.46 21.14
CA ASP A 111 4.12 -3.90 22.43
C ASP A 111 4.71 -2.47 22.26
N PRO A 112 4.34 -1.50 23.12
CA PRO A 112 4.96 -0.18 23.14
C PRO A 112 6.49 -0.20 23.18
N GLU A 113 7.13 -1.18 23.82
CA GLU A 113 8.60 -1.28 23.83
C GLU A 113 9.17 -1.54 22.43
N ARG A 114 8.57 -2.49 21.71
CA ARG A 114 9.00 -2.82 20.34
C ARG A 114 8.71 -1.66 19.39
N LEU A 115 7.62 -0.93 19.60
CA LEU A 115 7.30 0.27 18.84
C LEU A 115 8.33 1.38 19.09
N ALA A 116 8.80 1.54 20.33
CA ALA A 116 9.87 2.47 20.66
C ALA A 116 11.20 2.09 19.99
N TYR A 117 11.54 0.80 19.92
CA TYR A 117 12.71 0.32 19.18
C TYR A 117 12.66 0.70 17.70
N PHE A 118 11.51 0.52 17.03
CA PHE A 118 11.35 0.92 15.63
C PHE A 118 11.35 2.43 15.43
N LYS A 119 10.83 3.18 16.40
CA LYS A 119 10.89 4.65 16.39
C LYS A 119 12.33 5.13 16.48
N ALA A 120 13.11 4.61 17.43
CA ALA A 120 14.53 4.93 17.55
C ALA A 120 15.33 4.53 16.29
N SER A 121 14.96 3.43 15.64
CA SER A 121 15.59 3.01 14.38
C SER A 121 15.25 3.96 13.22
N ALA A 122 14.03 4.51 13.19
CA ALA A 122 13.63 5.50 12.20
C ALA A 122 14.26 6.87 12.44
N ASP A 123 14.41 7.28 13.70
CA ASP A 123 15.07 8.52 14.06
C ASP A 123 16.53 8.51 13.57
N LYS A 124 17.23 7.38 13.73
CA LYS A 124 18.60 7.17 13.20
C LYS A 124 18.71 7.24 11.67
N ASP A 125 17.67 6.86 10.93
CA ASP A 125 17.66 6.95 9.46
C ASP A 125 17.27 8.36 8.97
N SER A 126 16.68 9.17 9.86
CA SER A 126 16.24 10.53 9.58
C SER A 126 17.29 11.62 9.75
N GLU A 127 18.40 11.28 10.40
CA GLU A 127 19.57 12.12 10.62
C GLU A 127 20.57 12.00 9.47
#